data_AF-A0A3G2S176-F1
#
_entry.id   AF-A0A3G2S176-F1
#
_cell.length_a   1.000
_cell.length_b   1.000
_cell.length_c   1.000
_cell.angle_alpha   90.00
_cell.angle_beta   90.00
_cell.angle_gamma   90.00
#
_symmetry.space_group_name_H-M   'P 1'
#
loop_
_entity.id
_entity.type
_entity.pdbx_description
1 polymer ?
#
loop_
_entity_poly.entity_id
_entity_poly.type
_entity_poly.pdbx_seq_one_letter_code
_entity_poly.pdbx_strand_id
1 'polypeptide(L)' 'MVASVVWVLWVLWAILPEWLLISLGIRWFPNRDWAYLLPAWSIMLFLFIYVGFVSWNVFQTPPMDALELVVGT' A
#
# COMPACT_ATOMS: atom_id res chain seq x y z
N MET A 1 -7.56 -5.36 -14.93
CA MET A 1 -7.84 -6.80 -15.08
C MET A 1 -6.86 -7.65 -14.25
N VAL A 2 -5.53 -7.52 -14.44
CA VAL A 2 -4.53 -8.33 -13.71
C VAL A 2 -4.58 -8.15 -12.18
N ALA A 3 -4.63 -6.90 -11.69
CA ALA A 3 -4.69 -6.62 -10.25
C ALA A 3 -5.88 -7.29 -9.55
N SER A 4 -7.04 -7.28 -10.19
CA SER A 4 -8.26 -7.91 -9.67
C SER A 4 -8.11 -9.43 -9.56
N VAL A 5 -7.49 -10.08 -10.56
CA VAL A 5 -7.24 -11.53 -10.54
C VAL A 5 -6.27 -11.90 -9.41
N VAL A 6 -5.17 -11.16 -9.27
CA VAL A 6 -4.19 -11.38 -8.20
C VAL A 6 -4.83 -11.18 -6.83
N TRP A 7 -5.66 -10.16 -6.67
CA TRP A 7 -6.39 -9.91 -5.42
C TRP A 7 -7.33 -11.06 -5.06
N VAL A 8 -8.13 -11.57 -6.01
CA VAL A 8 -9.03 -12.71 -5.76
C VAL A 8 -8.23 -13.95 -5.37
N LEU A 9 -7.15 -14.28 -6.09
CA LEU A 9 -6.30 -15.42 -5.77
C LEU A 9 -5.67 -15.29 -4.38
N TRP A 10 -5.23 -14.09 -4.01
CA TRP A 10 -4.67 -13.81 -2.69
C TRP A 10 -5.70 -13.95 -1.57
N VAL A 11 -6.91 -13.42 -1.75
CA VAL A 11 -8.02 -13.57 -0.79
C VAL A 11 -8.41 -15.04 -0.63
N LEU A 12 -8.51 -15.77 -1.75
CA LEU A 12 -8.79 -17.20 -1.73
C LEU A 12 -7.73 -17.94 -0.92
N TRP A 13 -6.44 -17.73 -1.22
CA TRP A 13 -5.35 -18.34 -0.46
C TRP A 13 -5.40 -17.99 1.03
N ALA A 14 -5.68 -16.74 1.39
CA ALA A 14 -5.72 -16.27 2.77
C ALA A 14 -6.82 -16.97 3.61
N ILE A 15 -7.99 -17.22 3.00
CA ILE A 15 -9.16 -17.79 3.70
C ILE A 15 -9.18 -19.32 3.63
N LEU A 16 -8.64 -19.93 2.57
CA LEU A 16 -8.74 -21.38 2.36
C LEU A 16 -7.96 -22.15 3.44
N PRO A 17 -8.53 -23.22 4.04
CA PRO A 17 -7.81 -24.03 5.00
C PRO A 17 -6.68 -24.83 4.34
N GLU A 18 -5.65 -25.18 5.11
CA GLU A 18 -4.41 -25.81 4.60
C GLU A 18 -4.66 -27.17 3.95
N TRP A 19 -5.56 -27.98 4.49
CA TRP A 19 -5.88 -29.30 3.92
C TRP A 19 -6.40 -29.19 2.48
N LEU A 20 -7.16 -28.13 2.17
CA LEU A 20 -7.67 -27.91 0.83
C LEU A 20 -6.56 -27.46 -0.12
N LEU A 21 -5.64 -26.60 0.33
CA LEU A 21 -4.45 -26.22 -0.45
C LEU A 21 -3.57 -27.43 -0.77
N ILE A 22 -3.35 -28.31 0.21
CA ILE A 22 -2.54 -29.54 0.02
C ILE A 22 -3.25 -30.49 -0.95
N SER A 23 -4.58 -30.62 -0.88
CA SER A 23 -5.36 -31.46 -1.81
C SER A 23 -5.34 -30.95 -3.25
N LEU A 24 -5.21 -29.62 -3.44
CA LEU A 24 -5.00 -28.99 -4.74
C LEU A 24 -3.56 -29.17 -5.28
N GLY A 25 -2.68 -29.84 -4.51
CA GLY A 25 -1.28 -30.08 -4.87
C GLY A 25 -0.32 -28.99 -4.41
N ILE A 26 -0.80 -27.94 -3.71
CA ILE A 26 0.02 -26.84 -3.21
C ILE A 26 0.65 -27.26 -1.87
N ARG A 27 1.88 -27.74 -1.93
CA ARG A 27 2.64 -28.21 -0.75
C ARG A 27 3.50 -27.14 -0.10
N TRP A 28 3.73 -26.02 -0.80
CA TRP A 28 4.54 -24.92 -0.29
C TRP A 28 3.79 -23.60 -0.50
N PHE A 29 3.57 -22.88 0.60
CA PHE A 29 3.05 -21.53 0.63
C PHE A 29 3.74 -20.78 1.79
N PRO A 30 3.86 -19.44 1.72
CA PRO A 30 4.47 -18.65 2.78
C PRO A 30 3.64 -18.70 4.07
N ASN A 31 4.22 -18.27 5.19
CA ASN A 31 3.52 -18.19 6.47
C ASN A 31 2.19 -17.41 6.34
N ARG A 32 1.13 -17.90 6.98
CA ARG A 32 -0.22 -17.30 6.97
C ARG A 32 -0.22 -15.85 7.46
N ASP A 33 0.75 -15.47 8.27
CA ASP A 33 0.89 -14.09 8.77
C ASP A 33 1.01 -13.04 7.67
N TRP A 34 1.52 -13.43 6.49
CA TRP A 34 1.57 -12.55 5.32
C TRP A 34 0.19 -12.06 4.87
N ALA A 35 -0.89 -12.77 5.21
CA ALA A 35 -2.26 -12.36 4.90
C ALA A 35 -2.66 -11.04 5.58
N TYR A 36 -2.20 -10.76 6.80
CA TYR A 36 -2.49 -9.49 7.47
C TYR A 36 -1.35 -8.47 7.32
N LEU A 37 -0.10 -8.94 7.19
CA LEU A 37 1.06 -8.06 7.03
C LEU A 37 0.97 -7.24 5.73
N LEU A 38 0.58 -7.86 4.61
CA LEU A 38 0.49 -7.16 3.33
C LEU A 38 -0.48 -5.97 3.36
N PRO A 39 -1.75 -6.13 3.83
CA PRO A 39 -2.65 -4.99 4.03
C PRO A 39 -2.11 -3.94 5.00
N ALA A 40 -1.57 -4.36 6.15
CA ALA A 40 -1.06 -3.44 7.17
C ALA A 40 0.10 -2.58 6.62
N TRP A 41 1.08 -3.20 5.97
CA TRP A 41 2.20 -2.50 5.36
C TRP A 41 1.79 -1.63 4.17
N SER A 42 0.77 -2.03 3.41
CA SER A 42 0.22 -1.20 2.33
C SER A 42 -0.35 0.11 2.88
N ILE A 43 -1.12 0.05 3.96
CA ILE A 43 -1.65 1.25 4.64
C ILE A 43 -0.51 2.14 5.13
N MET A 44 0.50 1.56 5.78
CA MET A 44 1.66 2.31 6.25
C MET A 44 2.44 2.97 5.11
N LEU A 45 2.59 2.28 3.98
CA LEU A 45 3.22 2.83 2.78
C LEU A 45 2.43 4.03 2.23
N PHE A 46 1.10 3.93 2.15
CA PHE A 46 0.27 5.05 1.72
C PHE A 46 0.40 6.26 2.65
N LEU A 47 0.42 6.06 3.97
CA LEU A 47 0.64 7.13 4.94
C LEU A 47 2.02 7.75 4.80
N PHE A 48 3.05 6.93 4.60
CA PHE A 48 4.42 7.40 4.38
C PHE A 48 4.52 8.28 3.12
N ILE A 49 3.94 7.83 2.00
CA ILE A 49 3.88 8.61 0.76
C ILE A 49 3.14 9.93 0.99
N TYR A 50 2.01 9.91 1.70
CA TYR A 50 1.22 11.11 1.99
C TYR A 50 2.01 12.12 2.82
N VAL A 51 2.67 11.69 3.89
CA VAL A 51 3.53 12.57 4.71
C VAL A 51 4.69 13.12 3.88
N GLY A 52 5.30 12.30 3.03
CA GLY A 52 6.33 12.74 2.09
C GLY A 52 5.82 13.82 1.12
N PHE A 53 4.61 13.64 0.58
CA PHE A 53 3.96 14.62 -0.29
C PHE A 53 3.68 15.93 0.45
N VAL A 54 3.14 15.90 1.66
CA VAL A 54 2.91 17.11 2.46
C VAL A 54 4.24 17.82 2.74
N SER A 55 5.27 17.07 3.12
CA SER A 55 6.61 17.61 3.38
C SER A 55 7.20 18.29 2.14
N TRP A 56 7.02 17.68 0.97
CA TRP A 56 7.42 18.25 -0.31
C TRP A 56 6.69 19.57 -0.63
N ASN A 57 5.37 19.61 -0.41
CA ASN A 57 4.59 20.84 -0.63
C ASN A 57 5.02 21.94 0.33
N VAL A 58 5.27 21.63 1.60
CA VAL A 58 5.78 22.59 2.60
C VAL A 58 7.15 23.13 2.18
N PHE A 59 8.04 22.27 1.66
CA PHE A 59 9.35 22.69 1.17
C PHE A 59 9.27 23.63 -0.04
N GLN A 60 8.28 23.43 -0.92
CA GLN A 60 8.05 24.24 -2.12
C GLN A 60 7.28 25.54 -1.83
N THR A 61 6.65 25.66 -0.65
CA THR A 61 5.83 26.83 -0.31
C THR A 61 6.73 28.02 0.06
N PRO A 62 6.63 29.18 -0.62
CA PRO A 62 7.36 30.38 -0.25
C PRO A 62 7.02 30.85 1.18
N PRO A 63 7.95 31.50 1.90
CA PRO A 63 7.66 32.07 3.21
C PRO A 63 6.56 33.14 3.10
N MET A 64 5.80 33.34 4.18
CA MET A 64 4.61 34.21 4.15
C MET A 64 4.91 35.70 3.84
N ASP A 65 6.15 36.13 4.01
CA ASP A 65 6.64 37.48 3.65
C ASP A 65 7.21 37.57 2.22
N ALA A 66 7.09 36.51 1.41
CA ALA A 66 7.58 36.54 0.04
C ALA A 66 6.77 37.53 -0.82
N LEU A 67 7.46 38.52 -1.40
CA LEU A 67 6.87 39.54 -2.30
C LEU A 67 6.16 38.93 -3.51
N GLU A 68 6.59 37.73 -3.91
CA GLU A 68 6.02 36.88 -4.94
C GLU A 68 4.50 36.69 -4.76
N LEU A 69 4.05 36.57 -3.50
CA LEU A 69 2.64 36.37 -3.13
C LEU A 69 1.77 37.61 -3.38
N VAL A 70 2.36 38.81 -3.37
CA VAL A 70 1.63 40.08 -3.57
C VAL A 70 1.57 40.45 -5.05
N VAL A 71 2.64 40.18 -5.79
CA VAL A 71 2.78 40.60 -7.20
C VAL A 71 2.16 39.57 -8.16
N GLY A 72 1.98 38.31 -7.74
CA GLY A 72 1.29 37.29 -8.53
C GLY A 72 2.00 36.93 -9.83
N THR A 73 3.33 36.93 -9.81
CA THR A 73 4.20 36.53 -10.94
C THR A 73 4.57 35.07 -10.88
#